data_AF-A0A920RH34-F1
#
_entry.id   AF-A0A920RH34-F1
#
_cell.length_a   1.000
_cell.length_b   1.000
_cell.length_c   1.000
_cell.angle_alpha   90.00
_cell.angle_beta   90.00
_cell.angle_gamma   90.00
#
_symmetry.space_group_name_H-M   'P 1'
#
loop_
_entity.id
_entity.type
_entity.pdbx_description
1 polymer ?
#
loop_
_entity_poly.entity_id
_entity_poly.type
_entity_poly.pdbx_seq_one_letter_code
_entity_poly.pdbx_strand_id
1 'polypeptide(L)' 'MSDLELVRWLIEAHQIAVVPGSAFGCEGGLLVAISYGALRPESVIEGIGRLAGGLGTIPA' A
#
# COMPACT_ATOMS: atom_id res chain seq x y z
N MET A 1 -12.67 -3.58 -6.70
CA MET A 1 -11.59 -2.59 -6.54
C MET A 1 -10.41 -2.97 -7.42
N SER A 2 -9.93 -2.03 -8.25
CA SER A 2 -8.66 -2.14 -8.98
C SER A 2 -7.46 -1.86 -8.07
N ASP A 3 -6.24 -2.17 -8.52
CA ASP A 3 -5.01 -1.85 -7.78
C ASP A 3 -4.82 -0.33 -7.59
N LEU A 4 -5.17 0.48 -8.59
CA LEU A 4 -5.15 1.93 -8.49
C LEU A 4 -6.18 2.46 -7.48
N GLU A 5 -7.39 1.88 -7.46
CA GLU A 5 -8.42 2.24 -6.47
C GLU A 5 -7.96 1.89 -5.04
N LEU A 6 -7.34 0.72 -4.84
CA LEU A 6 -6.78 0.32 -3.56
C LEU A 6 -5.66 1.28 -3.12
N VAL A 7 -4.72 1.57 -4.01
CA VAL A 7 -3.58 2.45 -3.72
C VAL A 7 -4.06 3.84 -3.34
N ARG A 8 -5.01 4.42 -4.09
CA ARG A 8 -5.59 5.73 -3.74
C ARG A 8 -6.21 5.71 -2.35
N TRP A 9 -6.99 4.67 -2.04
CA TRP A 9 -7.63 4.54 -0.73
C TRP A 9 -6.61 4.40 0.41
N LEU A 10 -5.56 3.59 0.25
CA LEU A 10 -4.49 3.44 1.24
C LEU A 10 -3.73 4.76 1.48
N ILE A 11 -3.48 5.53 0.41
CA ILE A 11 -2.83 6.84 0.51
C ILE A 11 -3.73 7.83 1.26
N GLU A 12 -4.98 7.97 0.83
CA GLU A 12 -5.88 8.99 1.38
C GLU A 12 -6.34 8.67 2.80
N ALA A 13 -6.82 7.45 3.05
CA ALA A 13 -7.42 7.07 4.33
C ALA A 13 -6.39 6.65 5.39
N HIS A 14 -5.27 6.07 4.98
CA HIS A 14 -4.29 5.46 5.90
C HIS A 14 -2.89 6.11 5.83
N GLN A 15 -2.69 7.08 4.94
CA GLN A 15 -1.42 7.81 4.79
C GLN A 15 -0.25 6.87 4.49
N ILE A 16 -0.49 5.88 3.61
CA ILE A 16 0.51 4.89 3.19
C ILE A 16 0.92 5.17 1.75
N ALA A 17 2.18 5.52 1.53
CA ALA A 17 2.72 5.67 0.18
C ALA A 17 3.00 4.29 -0.45
N VAL A 18 2.18 3.90 -1.42
CA VAL A 18 2.30 2.65 -2.20
C VAL A 18 2.12 2.93 -3.69
N VAL A 19 2.67 2.06 -4.53
CA VAL A 19 2.57 2.15 -5.99
C VAL A 19 1.79 0.95 -6.52
N PRO A 20 0.85 1.14 -7.48
CA PRO A 20 0.10 0.03 -8.04
C PRO A 20 1.00 -0.89 -8.87
N GLY A 21 0.74 -2.20 -8.82
CA GLY A 21 1.48 -3.20 -9.58
C GLY A 21 1.36 -3.04 -11.08
N SER A 22 0.22 -2.53 -11.57
CA SER A 22 0.02 -2.19 -12.98
C SER A 22 1.03 -1.15 -13.49
N ALA A 23 1.56 -0.26 -12.64
CA ALA A 23 2.63 0.67 -13.02
C ALA A 23 3.95 -0.04 -13.39
N PHE A 24 4.10 -1.30 -12.99
CA PHE A 24 5.26 -2.15 -13.32
C PHE A 24 4.94 -3.20 -14.39
N GLY A 25 3.77 -3.12 -15.05
CA GLY A 25 3.33 -4.12 -16.03
C GLY A 25 2.85 -5.43 -15.41
N CYS A 26 2.58 -5.46 -14.09
CA CYS A 26 1.99 -6.63 -13.45
C CYS A 26 0.46 -6.62 -13.66
N GLU A 27 0.01 -7.23 -14.76
CA GLU A 27 -1.41 -7.27 -15.13
C GLU A 27 -2.19 -8.41 -14.44
N GLY A 28 -1.50 -9.32 -13.75
CA GLY A 28 -2.07 -10.50 -13.10
C GLY A 28 -2.29 -10.33 -11.60
N GLY A 29 -3.34 -9.60 -11.20
CA GLY A 29 -3.82 -9.54 -9.81
C GLY A 29 -3.60 -8.23 -9.08
N LEU A 30 -4.03 -8.19 -7.82
CA LEU A 30 -3.95 -7.01 -6.96
C LEU A 30 -2.58 -6.93 -6.28
N LEU A 31 -1.65 -6.26 -6.93
CA LEU A 31 -0.27 -6.13 -6.47
C LEU A 31 0.04 -4.67 -6.14
N VAL A 32 0.83 -4.45 -5.09
CA VAL A 32 1.35 -3.14 -4.70
C VAL A 32 2.83 -3.25 -4.38
N ALA A 33 3.60 -2.23 -4.75
CA ALA A 33 5.01 -2.12 -4.38
C ALA A 33 5.16 -1.26 -3.12
N ILE A 34 5.97 -1.74 -2.18
CA ILE A 34 6.28 -1.06 -0.91
C ILE A 34 7.78 -0.77 -0.88
N SER A 35 8.15 0.50 -0.81
CA SER A 35 9.53 0.94 -0.65
C SER A 35 9.86 1.17 0.82
N TYR A 36 10.78 0.38 1.36
CA TYR A 36 11.26 0.50 2.75
C TYR A 36 12.75 0.84 2.85
N GLY A 37 13.41 1.09 1.71
CA GLY A 37 14.81 1.51 1.67
C GLY A 37 15.03 2.90 2.27
N ALA A 38 16.19 3.11 2.92
CA ALA A 38 16.58 4.37 3.55
C ALA A 38 15.66 4.90 4.66
N LEU A 39 14.69 4.11 5.12
CA LEU A 39 13.86 4.43 6.29
C LEU A 39 14.52 3.96 7.58
N ARG A 40 14.23 4.68 8.67
CA ARG A 40 14.57 4.20 10.01
C ARG A 40 13.67 3.01 10.38
N PRO A 41 14.16 2.01 11.13
CA PRO A 41 13.37 0.84 11.53
C PRO A 41 12.02 1.21 12.13
N GLU A 42 11.95 2.26 12.95
CA GLU A 42 10.73 2.70 13.62
C GLU A 42 9.68 3.18 12.60
N SER A 43 10.12 3.90 11.55
CA SER A 43 9.24 4.36 10.48
C SER A 43 8.73 3.20 9.61
N VAL A 44 9.55 2.15 9.42
CA VAL A 44 9.11 0.94 8.72
C VAL A 44 8.04 0.21 9.53
N ILE A 45 8.26 0.02 10.84
CA ILE A 45 7.30 -0.63 11.73
C ILE A 45 5.98 0.13 11.76
N GLU A 46 6.03 1.46 11.87
CA GLU A 46 4.85 2.31 11.85
C GLU A 46 4.10 2.20 10.51
N GLY A 47 4.80 2.32 9.38
CA GLY A 47 4.20 2.25 8.05
C GLY A 47 3.56 0.89 7.75
N ILE A 48 4.25 -0.21 8.08
CA ILE A 48 3.71 -1.56 7.95
C ILE A 48 2.53 -1.79 8.89
N GLY A 49 2.58 -1.24 10.11
CA GLY A 49 1.46 -1.30 11.06
C GLY A 49 0.20 -0.61 10.51
N ARG A 50 0.36 0.59 9.92
CA ARG A 50 -0.74 1.30 9.22
C ARG A 50 -1.28 0.48 8.06
N LEU A 51 -0.41 -0.15 7.27
CA LEU A 51 -0.81 -1.01 6.16
C LEU A 51 -1.61 -2.22 6.62
N ALA A 52 -1.12 -2.98 7.60
CA ALA A 52 -1.83 -4.13 8.13
C ALA A 52 -3.19 -3.73 8.72
N GLY A 53 -3.24 -2.61 9.46
CA GLY A 53 -4.49 -2.07 10.01
C GLY A 53 -5.48 -1.65 8.91
N GLY A 54 -5.01 -0.93 7.89
CA GLY A 54 -5.84 -0.50 6.77
C GLY A 54 -6.37 -1.67 5.96
N LEU A 55 -5.54 -2.64 5.58
CA LEU A 55 -6.02 -3.83 4.88
C LEU A 55 -7.06 -4.63 5.68
N GLY A 56 -7.03 -4.57 7.02
CA GLY A 56 -8.06 -5.14 7.89
C GLY A 56 -9.42 -4.43 7.83
N THR A 57 -9.47 -3.20 7.32
CA THR A 57 -10.69 -2.39 7.18
C THR A 57 -11.04 -2.13 5.71
N ILE A 58 -10.55 -2.97 4.80
CA ILE A 58 -10.82 -2.83 3.37
C ILE A 58 -12.34 -2.82 3.12
N PRO A 59 -12.87 -1.83 2.40
CA PRO A 59 -14.27 -1.82 2.00
C PRO A 59 -14.59 -3.01 1.08
N ALA A 60 -15.78 -3.58 1.23
CA ALA A 60 -16.28 -4.68 0.39
C ALA A 60 -16.51 -4.24 -1.06
#